data_AF-A0A2T5I7P3-F1
#
_entry.id   AF-A0A2T5I7P3-F1
#
_cell.length_a   1.000
_cell.length_b   1.000
_cell.length_c   1.000
_cell.angle_alpha   90.00
_cell.angle_beta   90.00
_cell.angle_gamma   90.00
#
_symmetry.space_group_name_H-M   'P 1'
#
loop_
_entity.id
_entity.type
_entity.pdbx_description
1 polymer ?
#
loop_
_entity_poly.entity_id
_entity_poly.type
_entity_poly.pdbx_seq_one_letter_code
_entity_poly.pdbx_strand_id
1 'polypeptide(L)'
;MPSIPDCPKFQSCNAPVCPVDPAWVRRLNRKEDSTCFYLCESVKHGSHALFQGAGLEGLYKIISRVTPAIARRHSRIKRALERAQQTDSRMARRVNKCAGGET
;
A
#
# COMPACT_ATOMS: atom_id res chain seq x y z
N MET A 1 -13.19 10.94 4.34
CA MET A 1 -12.10 10.54 3.41
C MET A 1 -10.86 10.30 4.25
N PRO A 2 -10.17 9.16 4.13
CA PRO A 2 -8.99 8.91 4.94
C PRO A 2 -7.89 9.90 4.63
N SER A 3 -7.27 10.40 5.69
CA SER A 3 -6.19 11.36 5.71
C SER A 3 -4.88 10.65 6.07
N ILE A 4 -3.74 11.30 5.83
CA ILE A 4 -2.40 10.74 6.15
C ILE A 4 -2.30 10.09 7.55
N PRO A 5 -2.84 10.67 8.65
CA PRO A 5 -2.79 10.05 9.98
C PRO A 5 -3.59 8.74 10.10
N ASP A 6 -4.53 8.46 9.20
CA ASP A 6 -5.32 7.22 9.22
C ASP A 6 -4.55 6.00 8.68
N CYS A 7 -3.32 6.20 8.19
CA CYS A 7 -2.45 5.11 7.78
C CYS A 7 -1.83 4.42 9.01
N PRO A 8 -2.06 3.11 9.24
CA PRO A 8 -1.55 2.41 10.44
C PRO A 8 -0.02 2.36 10.54
N LYS A 9 0.67 2.63 9.44
CA LYS A 9 2.14 2.66 9.38
C LYS A 9 2.71 4.07 9.43
N PHE A 10 1.89 5.13 9.49
CA PHE A 10 2.33 6.52 9.32
C PHE A 10 3.49 6.89 10.25
N GLN A 11 3.35 6.61 11.55
CA GLN A 11 4.36 6.96 12.56
C GLN A 11 5.72 6.26 12.34
N SER A 12 5.74 5.09 11.69
CA SER A 12 6.96 4.33 11.42
C SER A 12 7.30 4.29 9.92
N CYS A 13 6.69 5.15 9.10
CA CYS A 13 6.83 5.11 7.65
C CYS A 13 8.02 5.96 7.21
N ASN A 14 8.95 5.33 6.49
CA ASN A 14 10.10 6.01 5.89
C ASN A 14 10.03 6.04 4.36
N ALA A 15 8.82 5.93 3.78
CA ALA A 15 8.64 6.00 2.34
C ALA A 15 8.50 7.48 1.90
N PRO A 16 9.42 8.03 1.08
CA PRO A 16 9.36 9.44 0.67
C PRO A 16 8.22 9.74 -0.31
N VAL A 17 7.68 8.69 -0.95
CA VAL A 17 6.53 8.77 -1.85
C VAL A 17 5.37 8.06 -1.17
N CYS A 18 4.47 8.86 -0.60
CA CYS A 18 3.25 8.38 0.04
C CYS A 18 2.04 8.63 -0.88
N PRO A 19 1.24 7.60 -1.22
CA PRO A 19 0.07 7.76 -2.09
C PRO A 19 -1.06 8.62 -1.50
N VAL A 20 -1.07 8.81 -0.17
CA VAL A 20 -2.07 9.64 0.53
C VAL A 20 -1.60 11.10 0.64
N ASP A 21 -0.29 11.37 0.48
CA ASP A 21 0.27 12.73 0.52
C ASP A 21 0.26 13.34 -0.88
N PRO A 22 -0.56 14.36 -1.18
CA PRO A 22 -0.60 15.00 -2.50
C PRO A 22 0.75 15.55 -2.97
N ALA A 23 1.68 15.82 -2.05
CA ALA A 23 3.03 16.27 -2.39
C ALA A 23 3.87 15.19 -3.09
N TRP A 24 3.41 13.93 -3.17
CA TRP A 24 4.13 12.82 -3.82
C TRP A 24 4.61 13.16 -5.24
N VAL A 25 3.88 14.01 -5.98
CA VAL A 25 4.24 14.45 -7.34
C VAL A 25 5.59 15.17 -7.40
N ARG A 26 5.93 15.90 -6.32
CA ARG A 26 7.15 16.72 -6.19
C ARG A 26 8.27 15.99 -5.43
N ARG A 27 7.98 14.84 -4.83
CA ARG A 27 8.98 14.05 -4.08
C ARG A 27 9.87 13.28 -5.03
N LEU A 28 11.10 12.99 -4.59
CA LEU A 28 12.03 12.11 -5.29
C LEU A 28 12.07 10.75 -4.61
N ASN A 29 12.26 9.69 -5.40
CA ASN A 29 12.52 8.35 -4.91
C ASN A 29 13.94 7.94 -5.34
N ARG A 30 14.87 7.99 -4.37
CA ARG A 30 16.28 7.60 -4.50
C ARG A 30 16.44 6.08 -4.40
N LYS A 31 17.68 5.61 -4.56
CA LYS A 31 18.00 4.17 -4.61
C LYS A 31 17.70 3.46 -3.29
N GLU A 32 18.04 4.13 -2.18
CA GLU A 32 17.96 3.62 -0.80
C GLU A 32 16.57 3.78 -0.19
N ASP A 33 15.72 4.58 -0.84
CA ASP A 33 14.39 4.88 -0.34
C ASP A 33 13.47 3.67 -0.40
N SER A 34 12.75 3.45 0.70
CA SER A 34 11.73 2.43 0.78
C SER A 34 10.52 2.78 -0.08
N THR A 35 9.89 1.77 -0.70
CA THR A 35 8.58 1.94 -1.36
C THR A 35 7.47 1.76 -0.33
N CYS A 36 6.42 2.57 -0.42
CA CYS A 36 5.27 2.50 0.49
C CYS A 36 4.70 1.07 0.55
N PHE A 37 4.57 0.54 1.77
CA PHE A 37 4.05 -0.81 2.01
C PHE A 37 2.66 -1.03 1.40
N TYR A 38 1.70 -0.16 1.71
CA TYR A 38 0.33 -0.30 1.23
C TYR A 38 0.20 -0.07 -0.27
N LEU A 39 1.10 0.75 -0.86
CA LEU A 39 1.17 0.87 -2.31
C LEU A 39 1.53 -0.48 -2.96
N CYS A 40 2.55 -1.16 -2.44
CA CYS A 40 2.93 -2.50 -2.89
C CYS A 40 1.83 -3.55 -2.66
N GLU A 41 1.12 -3.50 -1.53
CA GLU A 41 0.03 -4.44 -1.26
C GLU A 41 -1.19 -4.17 -2.16
N SER A 42 -1.42 -2.94 -2.59
CA SER A 42 -2.59 -2.57 -3.42
C SER A 42 -2.61 -3.23 -4.81
N VAL A 43 -1.45 -3.59 -5.36
CA VAL A 43 -1.32 -4.17 -6.70
C VAL A 43 -1.35 -5.69 -6.72
N LYS A 44 -1.42 -6.33 -5.54
CA LYS A 44 -1.45 -7.79 -5.41
C LYS A 44 -2.83 -8.34 -5.75
N HIS A 45 -2.87 -9.61 -6.15
CA HIS A 45 -4.14 -10.30 -6.40
C HIS A 45 -4.98 -10.37 -5.12
N GLY A 46 -6.29 -10.11 -5.23
CA GLY A 46 -7.20 -10.09 -4.07
C GLY A 46 -6.97 -8.93 -3.09
N SER A 47 -6.17 -7.92 -3.44
CA SER A 47 -5.82 -6.82 -2.55
C SER A 47 -7.05 -6.11 -1.98
N HIS A 48 -8.07 -5.85 -2.78
CA HIS A 48 -9.28 -5.16 -2.31
C HIS A 48 -9.91 -5.86 -1.08
N ALA A 49 -10.13 -7.17 -1.16
CA ALA A 49 -10.71 -7.96 -0.06
C ALA A 49 -9.82 -7.95 1.20
N LEU A 50 -8.50 -7.99 1.02
CA LEU A 50 -7.55 -7.92 2.14
C LEU A 50 -7.55 -6.56 2.84
N PHE A 51 -7.65 -5.48 2.08
CA PHE A 51 -7.79 -4.14 2.66
C PHE A 51 -9.14 -3.96 3.34
N GLN A 52 -10.22 -4.46 2.75
CA GLN A 52 -11.55 -4.43 3.35
C GLN A 52 -11.58 -5.21 4.68
N GLY A 53 -11.08 -6.45 4.70
CA GLY A 53 -11.00 -7.26 5.94
C GLY A 53 -10.10 -6.66 7.02
N ALA A 54 -9.17 -5.79 6.64
CA ALA A 54 -8.33 -5.03 7.57
C ALA A 54 -8.93 -3.68 8.00
N GLY A 55 -10.13 -3.31 7.54
CA GLY A 55 -10.74 -2.00 7.80
C GLY A 55 -10.06 -0.83 7.08
N LEU A 56 -9.25 -1.11 6.05
CA LEU A 56 -8.44 -0.13 5.30
C LEU A 56 -8.99 0.15 3.89
N GLU A 57 -10.27 -0.12 3.65
CA GLU A 57 -10.90 0.06 2.34
C GLU A 57 -10.78 1.50 1.83
N GLY A 58 -10.97 2.49 2.71
CA GLY A 58 -10.82 3.89 2.33
C GLY A 58 -9.40 4.23 1.89
N LEU A 59 -8.38 3.69 2.58
CA LEU A 59 -6.98 3.83 2.20
C LEU A 59 -6.72 3.17 0.83
N TYR A 60 -7.26 1.97 0.62
CA TYR A 60 -7.16 1.27 -0.66
C TYR A 60 -7.71 2.09 -1.83
N LYS A 61 -8.89 2.69 -1.68
CA LYS A 61 -9.53 3.52 -2.73
C LYS A 61 -8.66 4.71 -3.14
N ILE A 62 -8.00 5.37 -2.18
CA ILE A 62 -7.08 6.47 -2.49
C ILE A 62 -5.87 5.93 -3.26
N ILE A 63 -5.24 4.88 -2.71
CA ILE A 63 -4.03 4.29 -3.29
C ILE A 63 -4.30 3.82 -4.72
N SER A 64 -5.32 3.00 -4.94
CA SER A 64 -5.64 2.42 -6.25
C SER A 64 -5.87 3.49 -7.32
N ARG A 65 -6.48 4.62 -6.95
CA ARG A 65 -6.69 5.76 -7.84
C ARG A 65 -5.39 6.44 -8.27
N VAL A 66 -4.43 6.60 -7.36
CA VAL A 66 -3.17 7.33 -7.65
C VAL A 66 -2.04 6.42 -8.13
N THR A 67 -2.11 5.12 -7.87
CA THR A 67 -1.08 4.14 -8.23
C THR A 67 -0.63 4.23 -9.69
N PRO A 68 -1.53 4.32 -10.71
CA PRO A 68 -1.10 4.43 -12.11
C PRO A 68 -0.25 5.68 -12.37
N ALA A 69 -0.61 6.81 -11.74
CA ALA A 69 0.11 8.07 -11.89
C ALA A 69 1.48 8.03 -11.20
N ILE A 70 1.56 7.44 -10.01
CA ILE A 70 2.83 7.22 -9.27
C ILE A 70 3.75 6.30 -10.07
N ALA A 71 3.23 5.18 -10.59
CA ALA A 71 4.01 4.22 -11.38
C ALA A 71 4.56 4.83 -12.67
N ARG A 72 3.78 5.71 -13.33
CA ARG A 72 4.27 6.45 -14.51
C ARG A 72 5.38 7.43 -14.16
N ARG A 73 5.28 8.11 -13.01
CA ARG A 73 6.25 9.13 -12.57
C ARG A 73 7.55 8.53 -12.04
N HIS A 74 7.48 7.39 -11.36
CA HIS A 74 8.60 6.79 -10.63
C HIS A 74 8.88 5.36 -11.11
N SER A 75 9.83 5.22 -12.04
CA SER A 75 10.21 3.93 -12.64
C SER A 75 10.65 2.87 -11.61
N ARG A 76 11.31 3.29 -10.51
CA ARG A 76 11.69 2.38 -9.43
C ARG A 76 10.48 1.85 -8.66
N ILE A 77 9.53 2.72 -8.36
CA ILE A 77 8.28 2.32 -7.72
C ILE A 77 7.50 1.40 -8.65
N LYS A 78 7.42 1.71 -9.95
CA LYS A 78 6.82 0.81 -10.95
C LYS A 78 7.41 -0.60 -10.87
N ARG A 79 8.74 -0.73 -10.92
CA ARG A 79 9.44 -2.02 -10.79
C ARG A 79 9.16 -2.71 -9.45
N ALA A 80 9.07 -1.93 -8.37
CA ALA A 80 8.71 -2.48 -7.06
C ALA A 80 7.28 -3.02 -7.04
N LEU A 81 6.34 -2.35 -7.70
CA LEU A 81 4.95 -2.79 -7.84
C LEU A 81 4.82 -4.05 -8.71
N GLU A 82 5.51 -4.09 -9.85
CA GLU A 82 5.58 -5.27 -10.72
C GLU A 82 6.10 -6.50 -9.95
N ARG A 83 7.16 -6.33 -9.16
CA ARG A 83 7.66 -7.40 -8.28
C ARG A 83 6.67 -7.75 -7.17
N ALA A 84 6.05 -6.76 -6.55
CA ALA A 84 5.10 -6.99 -5.47
C ALA A 84 3.90 -7.83 -5.95
N GLN A 85 3.44 -7.61 -7.18
CA GLN A 85 2.35 -8.38 -7.79
C GLN A 85 2.64 -9.88 -7.89
N GLN A 86 3.92 -10.26 -7.97
CA GLN A 86 4.38 -11.66 -8.04
C GLN A 86 4.62 -12.30 -6.66
N THR A 87 4.27 -11.61 -5.57
CA THR A 87 4.51 -12.09 -4.20
C THR A 87 3.21 -12.12 -3.41
N ASP A 88 3.11 -13.08 -2.51
CA ASP A 88 1.96 -13.17 -1.61
C ASP A 88 1.79 -11.91 -0.75
N SER A 89 0.54 -11.59 -0.46
CA SER A 89 0.23 -10.46 0.39
C SER A 89 0.73 -10.70 1.81
N ARG A 90 1.40 -9.68 2.36
CA ARG A 90 1.77 -9.68 3.78
C ARG A 90 0.60 -9.28 4.67
N MET A 91 -0.48 -8.73 4.10
CA MET A 91 -1.74 -8.48 4.80
C MET A 91 -2.52 -9.77 5.02
N ALA A 92 -2.49 -10.70 4.06
CA ALA A 92 -3.17 -12.00 4.17
C ALA A 92 -2.72 -12.82 5.39
N ARG A 93 -1.44 -12.69 5.80
CA ARG A 93 -0.90 -13.39 6.99
C ARG A 93 -1.60 -13.04 8.30
N ARG A 94 -2.30 -11.91 8.38
CA ARG A 94 -3.02 -11.47 9.58
C ARG A 94 -4.48 -11.94 9.63
N VAL A 95 -5.06 -12.41 8.52
CA VAL A 95 -6.46 -12.84 8.45
C VAL A 95 -6.67 -14.20 9.14
N ASN A 96 -5.64 -15.03 9.26
CA ASN A 96 -5.74 -16.37 9.87
C ASN A 96 -5.87 -16.40 11.41
N LYS A 97 -5.97 -15.27 12.10
CA LYS A 97 -6.02 -15.24 13.57
C LYS A 97 -7.43 -15.12 14.18
N CYS A 98 -8.49 -15.07 13.36
CA CYS A 98 -9.87 -14.88 13.86
C CYS A 98 -10.88 -15.95 13.41
N ALA A 99 -10.45 -17.03 12.75
CA ALA A 99 -11.34 -18.13 12.33
C ALA A 99 -11.11 -19.42 13.15
N GLY A 100 -10.98 -19.29 14.46
CA GLY A 100 -10.83 -20.41 15.39
C GLY A 100 -11.50 -20.11 16.73
N GLY A 101 -12.56 -20.87 17.03
CA GLY A 101 -13.46 -20.74 18.17
C GLY A 101 -14.81 -20.19 17.68
N GLU A 102 -15.93 -20.88 17.80
CA GLU A 102 -16.40 -21.70 18.92
C GLU A 102 -17.19 -22.94 18.43
N THR A 103 -17.00 -24.03 19.16
CA THR A 103 -17.82 -25.27 19.18
C THR A 103 -19.20 -25.01 19.77
#